data_AF-A0A926C2G2-F1
#
_entry.id   AF-A0A926C2G2-F1
#
_cell.length_a   1.000
_cell.length_b   1.000
_cell.length_c   1.000
_cell.angle_alpha   90.00
_cell.angle_beta   90.00
_cell.angle_gamma   90.00
#
_symmetry.space_group_name_H-M   'P 1'
#
loop_
_entity.id
_entity.type
_entity.pdbx_description
1 polymer ?
#
loop_
_entity_poly.entity_id
_entity_poly.type
_entity_poly.pdbx_seq_one_letter_code
_entity_poly.pdbx_strand_id
1 'polypeptide(L)'
;MKHLLPLLVLFALAGCEDYLDEVSSKTLIQAQNVKTVQELDILTTGAYAGIARNAAFGGNALIIGETFADLVAINNSNYRNSPARSSRTYTWTHREEDYGFQAEFLQWSTFGLNNANNVLEILRTGQVQTLNETDPRRDIAQQRNRLEGEARFIRALCVFEQTRLLAYPWGHTPDNSHPGPIAAYRSLSEFSDLTYPRLSVRAAYDSVLTDLRLAERLLPENYDPARHLPDYQPRANKYAALALMARVYFQQDNVDSCLAVCDRLLDTGTSYRFPLVNGNQLLAGVFQRTGITPTTNSANRDEVIFELANVTGRNVQTITGAPLRTHYVLQSPYTAAQLANVNALTSGPNLRMSQRFKILANFDRSRDLRYQNLIDTSSAATAATLWNSPNRLWFSRKWGIQGTANLSPAQGVNSNVIVYRSGEFVLMRAEMNARKGNPVLALADLNAIRTRAGLSALTTAPTDLLAEVRTEVVRELFTEGQRIHDLKRRREAVDPADRTSSPNQTDCAVAGCQSVPWNSRFTVFLVPQVVLDRNPQMVQND
;
A
#
# COMPACT_ATOMS: atom_id res chain seq x y z
N MET A 1 -36.97 43.75 75.37
CA MET A 1 -36.40 43.37 74.05
C MET A 1 -37.11 42.07 73.67
N LYS A 2 -38.20 42.03 72.90
CA LYS A 2 -38.34 42.18 71.43
C LYS A 2 -37.25 41.45 70.63
N HIS A 3 -37.72 40.74 69.59
CA HIS A 3 -37.04 40.05 68.47
C HIS A 3 -36.97 38.51 68.62
N LEU A 4 -37.94 37.78 68.04
CA LEU A 4 -38.11 37.36 66.64
C LEU A 4 -37.15 36.20 66.23
N LEU A 5 -37.75 35.01 66.08
CA LEU A 5 -37.22 33.86 65.36
C LEU A 5 -36.67 34.27 63.98
N PRO A 6 -35.60 33.59 63.52
CA PRO A 6 -35.51 33.22 62.13
C PRO A 6 -35.56 31.69 61.97
N LEU A 7 -36.52 31.33 61.13
CA LEU A 7 -36.76 30.03 60.50
C LEU A 7 -35.47 29.55 59.80
N LEU A 8 -34.86 28.46 60.28
CA LEU A 8 -33.79 27.79 59.54
C LEU A 8 -34.46 26.93 58.46
N VAL A 9 -34.46 27.43 57.23
CA VAL A 9 -34.93 26.70 56.04
C VAL A 9 -33.95 25.55 55.77
N LEU A 10 -34.42 24.33 56.02
CA LEU A 10 -33.74 23.09 55.62
C LEU A 10 -33.82 23.00 54.08
N PHE A 11 -32.75 23.35 53.37
CA PHE A 11 -32.61 22.96 51.96
C PHE A 11 -32.31 21.47 51.91
N ALA A 12 -33.34 20.67 51.61
CA ALA A 12 -33.15 19.30 51.17
C ALA A 12 -32.42 19.34 49.82
N LEU A 13 -31.12 19.04 49.84
CA LEU A 13 -30.39 18.66 48.64
C LEU A 13 -30.93 17.30 48.21
N ALA A 14 -31.96 17.30 47.36
CA ALA A 14 -32.27 16.16 46.53
C ALA A 14 -31.09 15.97 45.56
N GLY A 15 -30.11 15.16 45.98
CA GLY A 15 -29.09 14.64 45.09
C GLY A 15 -29.80 13.83 44.00
N CYS A 16 -29.79 14.33 42.78
CA CYS A 16 -30.07 13.49 41.62
C CYS A 16 -28.95 12.46 41.54
N GLU A 17 -29.26 11.17 41.78
CA GLU A 17 -28.32 10.07 41.58
C GLU A 17 -28.03 9.78 40.09
N ASP A 18 -28.67 10.47 39.14
CA ASP A 18 -28.41 10.29 37.70
C ASP A 18 -27.31 11.23 37.15
N TYR A 19 -26.29 11.56 37.95
CA TYR A 19 -25.12 12.29 37.44
C TYR A 19 -24.07 11.32 36.91
N LEU A 20 -24.19 11.05 35.61
CA LEU A 20 -23.23 10.35 34.77
C LEU A 20 -23.09 8.85 35.07
N ASP A 21 -24.07 8.06 34.63
CA ASP A 21 -23.69 6.88 33.87
C ASP A 21 -22.87 7.39 32.67
N GLU A 22 -21.55 7.48 32.84
CA GLU A 22 -20.66 7.38 31.70
C GLU A 22 -21.08 6.07 31.03
N VAL A 23 -21.84 6.18 29.95
CA VAL A 23 -21.80 5.17 28.91
C VAL A 23 -20.35 5.15 28.53
N SER A 24 -19.53 4.31 29.20
CA SER A 24 -18.15 4.08 28.82
C SER A 24 -18.31 3.80 27.34
N SER A 25 -17.84 4.71 26.50
CA SER A 25 -18.12 4.61 25.08
C SER A 25 -17.34 3.38 24.65
N LYS A 26 -18.04 2.22 24.66
CA LYS A 26 -17.59 0.92 24.17
C LYS A 26 -17.52 1.11 22.66
N THR A 27 -16.53 1.88 22.25
CA THR A 27 -16.28 2.38 20.90
C THR A 27 -15.73 1.28 20.00
N LEU A 28 -15.34 0.16 20.60
CA LEU A 28 -15.03 -1.08 19.91
C LEU A 28 -16.32 -1.87 19.72
N ILE A 29 -16.62 -2.26 18.48
CA ILE A 29 -17.70 -3.20 18.15
C ILE A 29 -17.48 -4.44 19.02
N GLN A 30 -18.28 -4.59 20.07
CA GLN A 30 -18.18 -5.76 20.92
C GLN A 30 -18.70 -6.96 20.13
N ALA A 31 -17.87 -8.00 19.99
CA ALA A 31 -18.22 -9.20 19.24
C ALA A 31 -19.62 -9.72 19.60
N GLN A 32 -20.01 -9.65 20.89
CA GLN A 32 -21.33 -10.02 21.40
C GLN A 32 -22.53 -9.32 20.76
N ASN A 33 -22.36 -8.18 20.08
CA ASN A 33 -23.46 -7.42 19.47
C ASN A 33 -23.70 -7.77 18.00
N VAL A 34 -22.84 -8.58 17.38
CA VAL A 34 -22.98 -9.04 15.99
C VAL A 34 -23.73 -10.37 15.96
N LYS A 35 -24.96 -10.40 15.47
CA LYS A 35 -25.84 -11.59 15.51
C LYS A 35 -26.22 -12.11 14.12
N THR A 36 -26.18 -11.27 13.10
CA THR A 36 -26.58 -11.60 11.74
C THR A 36 -25.40 -11.59 10.77
N VAL A 37 -25.56 -12.26 9.62
CA VAL A 37 -24.57 -12.24 8.52
C VAL A 37 -24.39 -10.81 7.98
N GLN A 38 -25.46 -10.02 7.94
CA GLN A 38 -25.40 -8.64 7.47
C GLN A 38 -24.54 -7.77 8.40
N GLU A 39 -24.71 -7.88 9.73
CA GLU A 39 -23.88 -7.16 10.70
C GLU A 39 -22.40 -7.61 10.63
N LEU A 40 -22.17 -8.91 10.43
CA LEU A 40 -20.81 -9.44 10.25
C LEU A 40 -20.16 -8.95 8.96
N ASP A 41 -20.91 -8.82 7.87
CA ASP A 41 -20.39 -8.26 6.62
C ASP A 41 -20.17 -6.74 6.70
N ILE A 42 -20.96 -6.02 7.49
CA ILE A 42 -20.71 -4.61 7.82
C ILE A 42 -19.39 -4.46 8.60
N LEU A 43 -19.13 -5.33 9.59
CA LEU A 43 -17.85 -5.36 10.30
C LEU A 43 -16.68 -5.67 9.35
N THR A 44 -16.88 -6.62 8.43
CA THR A 44 -15.91 -6.93 7.37
C THR A 44 -15.67 -5.72 6.46
N THR A 45 -16.72 -4.97 6.13
CA THR A 45 -16.61 -3.68 5.41
C THR A 45 -15.78 -2.67 6.19
N GLY A 46 -15.93 -2.62 7.51
CA GLY A 46 -15.09 -1.81 8.41
C GLY A 46 -13.61 -2.20 8.35
N ALA A 47 -13.29 -3.48 8.16
CA ALA A 47 -11.92 -3.94 7.95
C ALA A 47 -11.33 -3.40 6.62
N TYR A 48 -12.11 -3.47 5.53
CA TYR A 48 -11.73 -2.86 4.26
C TYR A 48 -11.62 -1.34 4.33
N ALA A 49 -12.52 -0.67 5.05
CA ALA A 49 -12.50 0.76 5.24
C ALA A 49 -11.19 1.23 5.91
N GLY A 50 -10.64 0.44 6.84
CA GLY A 50 -9.34 0.69 7.44
C GLY A 50 -8.21 0.70 6.41
N ILE A 51 -8.13 -0.33 5.56
CA ILE A 51 -7.06 -0.44 4.56
C ILE A 51 -7.23 0.53 3.39
N ALA A 52 -8.47 0.85 3.00
CA ALA A 52 -8.79 1.72 1.87
C ALA A 52 -8.51 3.20 2.12
N ARG A 53 -8.26 3.62 3.37
CA ARG A 53 -7.88 5.01 3.68
C ARG A 53 -6.62 5.39 2.90
N ASN A 54 -6.59 6.62 2.41
CA ASN A 54 -5.37 7.16 1.81
C ASN A 54 -4.16 7.08 2.77
N ALA A 55 -4.41 7.36 4.04
CA ALA A 55 -3.42 7.27 5.11
C ALA A 55 -2.79 5.86 5.27
N ALA A 56 -3.41 4.83 4.72
CA ALA A 56 -2.94 3.44 4.73
C ALA A 56 -2.56 2.96 3.31
N PHE A 57 -3.25 1.96 2.79
CA PHE A 57 -2.95 1.34 1.49
C PHE A 57 -3.50 2.13 0.30
N GLY A 58 -4.48 3.01 0.53
CA GLY A 58 -5.04 3.91 -0.48
C GLY A 58 -4.12 5.09 -0.86
N GLY A 59 -2.85 5.07 -0.49
CA GLY A 59 -1.83 5.95 -1.06
C GLY A 59 -0.54 6.08 -0.27
N ASN A 60 -0.59 6.30 1.05
CA ASN A 60 0.63 6.49 1.86
C ASN A 60 1.59 5.31 1.73
N ALA A 61 1.10 4.06 1.73
CA ALA A 61 1.94 2.88 1.52
C ALA A 61 2.81 2.99 0.26
N LEU A 62 2.24 3.47 -0.85
CA LEU A 62 2.95 3.65 -2.12
C LEU A 62 3.98 4.78 -2.03
N ILE A 63 3.60 5.91 -1.44
CA ILE A 63 4.50 7.06 -1.30
C ILE A 63 5.67 6.72 -0.36
N ILE A 64 5.39 6.03 0.75
CA ILE A 64 6.40 5.55 1.69
C ILE A 64 7.41 4.63 0.98
N GLY A 65 6.91 3.66 0.20
CA GLY A 65 7.76 2.71 -0.52
C GLY A 65 8.69 3.34 -1.56
N GLU A 66 8.27 4.46 -2.16
CA GLU A 66 9.11 5.22 -3.11
C GLU A 66 10.03 6.21 -2.39
N THR A 67 9.54 6.90 -1.36
CA THR A 67 10.29 7.95 -0.68
C THR A 67 11.42 7.40 0.17
N PHE A 68 11.35 6.18 0.71
CA PHE A 68 12.52 5.55 1.33
C PHE A 68 13.60 5.13 0.32
N ALA A 69 13.26 5.02 -0.97
CA ALA A 69 14.11 4.49 -2.01
C ALA A 69 14.79 5.58 -2.85
N ASP A 70 15.25 5.20 -4.05
CA ASP A 70 16.14 5.97 -4.92
C ASP A 70 15.53 6.42 -6.26
N LEU A 71 14.27 6.08 -6.57
CA LEU A 71 13.67 6.39 -7.89
C LEU A 71 12.98 7.75 -7.97
N VAL A 72 12.80 8.43 -6.84
CA VAL A 72 12.15 9.75 -6.77
C VAL A 72 13.07 10.76 -6.11
N ALA A 73 12.89 12.04 -6.45
CA ALA A 73 13.53 13.18 -5.82
C ALA A 73 12.48 14.20 -5.38
N ILE A 74 12.76 14.96 -4.31
CA ILE A 74 11.88 16.07 -3.90
C ILE A 74 11.97 17.19 -4.93
N ASN A 75 10.81 17.65 -5.39
CA ASN A 75 10.67 18.73 -6.35
C ASN A 75 10.27 20.07 -5.71
N ASN A 76 9.44 20.04 -4.67
CA ASN A 76 8.87 21.23 -4.04
C ASN A 76 9.60 21.56 -2.71
N SER A 77 10.20 22.74 -2.61
CA SER A 77 10.91 23.24 -1.44
C SER A 77 9.98 23.57 -0.27
N ASN A 78 8.71 23.94 -0.52
CA ASN A 78 7.72 24.04 0.56
C ASN A 78 7.43 22.66 1.15
N TYR A 79 7.36 21.62 0.32
CA TYR A 79 7.22 20.24 0.80
C TYR A 79 8.45 19.78 1.59
N ARG A 80 9.65 20.22 1.21
CA ARG A 80 10.89 19.97 1.94
C ARG A 80 10.95 20.70 3.29
N ASN A 81 10.68 22.00 3.27
CA ASN A 81 10.96 22.94 4.37
C ASN A 81 9.77 23.18 5.29
N SER A 82 8.56 22.85 4.85
CA SER A 82 7.44 22.57 5.75
C SER A 82 7.56 21.07 6.04
N PRO A 83 8.14 20.66 7.18
CA PRO A 83 8.21 19.26 7.57
C PRO A 83 6.83 18.73 7.93
N ALA A 84 5.93 18.76 6.95
CA ALA A 84 4.80 17.87 6.87
C ALA A 84 5.34 16.43 6.93
N ARG A 85 4.49 15.57 7.44
CA ARG A 85 4.80 14.20 7.89
C ARG A 85 5.51 13.32 6.84
N SER A 86 5.41 13.67 5.57
CA SER A 86 5.81 12.89 4.40
C SER A 86 7.23 13.18 3.89
N SER A 87 7.72 14.42 3.97
CA SER A 87 9.11 14.76 3.57
C SER A 87 10.15 14.14 4.50
N ARG A 88 9.79 13.91 5.77
CA ARG A 88 10.61 13.22 6.78
C ARG A 88 10.92 11.77 6.42
N THR A 89 10.02 11.08 5.70
CA THR A 89 10.26 9.71 5.22
C THR A 89 11.37 9.72 4.18
N TYR A 90 11.37 10.72 3.29
CA TYR A 90 12.41 10.90 2.29
C TYR A 90 13.76 11.28 2.92
N THR A 91 13.78 12.22 3.85
CA THR A 91 15.03 12.68 4.48
C THR A 91 15.53 11.77 5.61
N TRP A 92 14.82 10.68 5.92
CA TRP A 92 15.08 9.77 7.05
C TRP A 92 15.15 10.47 8.42
N THR A 93 14.27 11.45 8.64
CA THR A 93 14.17 12.23 9.88
C THR A 93 12.85 12.01 10.62
N HIS A 94 12.20 10.86 10.38
CA HIS A 94 11.02 10.43 11.13
C HIS A 94 11.39 10.07 12.56
N ARG A 95 10.53 10.47 13.50
CA ARG A 95 10.70 10.30 14.94
C ARG A 95 9.51 9.55 15.53
N GLU A 96 9.65 8.99 16.72
CA GLU A 96 8.59 8.21 17.38
C GLU A 96 7.40 9.06 17.81
N GLU A 97 7.63 10.34 18.14
CA GLU A 97 6.60 11.31 18.45
C GLU A 97 5.89 11.89 17.21
N ASP A 98 6.42 11.63 16.01
CA ASP A 98 5.80 12.13 14.78
C ASP A 98 4.49 11.38 14.55
N TYR A 99 3.37 12.09 14.70
CA TYR A 99 2.10 11.59 14.18
C TYR A 99 2.11 11.72 12.65
N GLY A 100 2.90 10.92 11.94
CA GLY A 100 3.17 11.06 10.51
C GLY A 100 2.69 9.92 9.62
N PHE A 101 3.28 9.81 8.42
CA PHE A 101 3.02 8.68 7.50
C PHE A 101 3.10 7.33 8.21
N GLN A 102 4.08 7.17 9.10
CA GLN A 102 4.21 6.06 10.02
C GLN A 102 2.97 5.86 10.91
N ALA A 103 2.67 6.82 11.80
CA ALA A 103 1.62 6.67 12.80
C ALA A 103 0.23 6.54 12.17
N GLU A 104 -0.05 7.29 11.10
CA GLU A 104 -1.30 7.22 10.35
C GLU A 104 -1.48 5.86 9.66
N PHE A 105 -0.44 5.36 8.98
CA PHE A 105 -0.48 4.04 8.36
C PHE A 105 -0.72 2.95 9.41
N LEU A 106 0.00 3.01 10.53
CA LEU A 106 -0.12 2.04 11.61
C LEU A 106 -1.48 2.07 12.28
N GLN A 107 -2.03 3.25 12.53
CA GLN A 107 -3.37 3.39 13.11
C GLN A 107 -4.43 2.73 12.22
N TRP A 108 -4.46 3.06 10.93
CA TRP A 108 -5.51 2.58 10.03
C TRP A 108 -5.32 1.12 9.60
N SER A 109 -4.07 0.67 9.43
CA SER A 109 -3.79 -0.76 9.22
C SER A 109 -4.14 -1.60 10.46
N THR A 110 -3.86 -1.11 11.67
CA THR A 110 -4.24 -1.80 12.93
C THR A 110 -5.75 -1.79 13.14
N PHE A 111 -6.45 -0.71 12.77
CA PHE A 111 -7.91 -0.67 12.78
C PHE A 111 -8.52 -1.73 11.85
N GLY A 112 -8.05 -1.80 10.60
CA GLY A 112 -8.50 -2.82 9.65
C GLY A 112 -8.19 -4.24 10.12
N LEU A 113 -6.99 -4.43 10.69
CA LEU A 113 -6.54 -5.70 11.26
C LEU A 113 -7.42 -6.14 12.44
N ASN A 114 -7.71 -5.26 13.39
CA ASN A 114 -8.54 -5.61 14.54
C ASN A 114 -9.97 -5.96 14.13
N ASN A 115 -10.56 -5.22 13.18
CA ASN A 115 -11.88 -5.60 12.64
C ASN A 115 -11.86 -6.99 11.99
N ALA A 116 -10.79 -7.32 11.25
CA ALA A 116 -10.62 -8.67 10.72
C ALA A 116 -10.48 -9.73 11.83
N ASN A 117 -9.73 -9.44 12.91
CA ASN A 117 -9.67 -10.33 14.07
C ASN A 117 -11.04 -10.56 14.71
N ASN A 118 -11.85 -9.50 14.83
CA ASN A 118 -13.19 -9.59 15.40
C ASN A 118 -14.11 -10.47 14.53
N VAL A 119 -14.05 -10.33 13.19
CA VAL A 119 -14.78 -11.22 12.26
C VAL A 119 -14.38 -12.68 12.49
N LEU A 120 -13.08 -12.96 12.57
CA LEU A 120 -12.57 -14.32 12.79
C LEU A 120 -12.97 -14.88 14.15
N GLU A 121 -12.98 -14.06 15.19
CA GLU A 121 -13.45 -14.45 16.52
C GLU A 121 -14.94 -14.80 16.51
N ILE A 122 -15.79 -13.94 15.93
CA ILE A 122 -17.24 -14.15 15.83
C ILE A 122 -17.57 -15.44 15.06
N LEU A 123 -16.85 -15.70 13.95
CA LEU A 123 -17.01 -16.93 13.19
C LEU A 123 -16.58 -18.16 14.01
N ARG A 124 -15.50 -18.05 14.77
CA ARG A 124 -14.98 -19.13 15.63
C ARG A 124 -15.95 -19.47 16.77
N THR A 125 -16.56 -18.46 17.39
CA THR A 125 -17.50 -18.67 18.51
C THR A 125 -18.88 -19.16 18.06
N GLY A 126 -19.17 -19.12 16.76
CA GLY A 126 -20.46 -19.56 16.21
C GLY A 126 -21.62 -18.64 16.60
N GLN A 127 -21.32 -17.38 16.91
CA GLN A 127 -22.30 -16.44 17.44
C GLN A 127 -23.34 -15.99 16.40
N VAL A 128 -22.98 -15.94 15.12
CA VAL A 128 -23.89 -15.60 14.03
C VAL A 128 -24.67 -16.85 13.61
N GLN A 129 -25.99 -16.79 13.72
CA GLN A 129 -26.90 -17.87 13.33
C GLN A 129 -27.91 -17.35 12.30
N THR A 130 -28.30 -18.20 11.35
CA THR A 130 -29.29 -17.87 10.32
C THR A 130 -30.40 -18.92 10.33
N LEU A 131 -31.46 -18.64 11.09
CA LEU A 131 -32.66 -19.47 11.11
C LEU A 131 -33.60 -19.00 9.98
N ASN A 132 -33.97 -19.91 9.08
CA ASN A 132 -34.96 -19.69 8.00
C ASN A 132 -34.60 -18.60 6.96
N GLU A 133 -33.32 -18.32 6.74
CA GLU A 133 -32.90 -17.39 5.68
C GLU A 133 -32.93 -18.09 4.31
N THR A 134 -33.56 -17.45 3.33
CA THR A 134 -33.68 -17.98 1.95
C THR A 134 -32.76 -17.27 0.97
N ASP A 135 -32.27 -16.08 1.30
CA ASP A 135 -31.27 -15.37 0.52
C ASP A 135 -29.86 -15.91 0.81
N PRO A 136 -29.18 -16.56 -0.16
CA PRO A 136 -27.83 -17.09 0.04
C PRO A 136 -26.80 -16.03 0.46
N ARG A 137 -27.06 -14.75 0.19
CA ARG A 137 -26.20 -13.62 0.58
C ARG A 137 -26.28 -13.30 2.08
N ARG A 138 -27.29 -13.85 2.76
CA ARG A 138 -27.57 -13.65 4.19
C ARG A 138 -27.48 -14.94 5.01
N ASP A 139 -27.26 -16.09 4.36
CA ASP A 139 -27.07 -17.39 5.01
C ASP A 139 -25.60 -17.60 5.44
N ILE A 140 -25.36 -17.89 6.73
CA ILE A 140 -24.01 -18.09 7.25
C ILE A 140 -23.34 -19.32 6.64
N ALA A 141 -24.11 -20.37 6.31
CA ALA A 141 -23.56 -21.58 5.70
C ALA A 141 -22.95 -21.29 4.32
N GLN A 142 -23.52 -20.31 3.59
CA GLN A 142 -23.03 -19.88 2.28
C GLN A 142 -21.94 -18.82 2.38
N GLN A 143 -22.03 -17.92 3.36
CA GLN A 143 -21.13 -16.76 3.47
C GLN A 143 -19.89 -16.99 4.33
N ARG A 144 -19.87 -18.02 5.19
CA ARG A 144 -18.79 -18.27 6.15
C ARG A 144 -17.41 -18.30 5.52
N ASN A 145 -17.24 -19.08 4.45
CA ASN A 145 -15.95 -19.21 3.78
C ASN A 145 -15.47 -17.87 3.21
N ARG A 146 -16.37 -17.14 2.53
CA ARG A 146 -16.04 -15.81 1.99
C ARG A 146 -15.60 -14.86 3.11
N LEU A 147 -16.41 -14.70 4.16
CA LEU A 147 -16.13 -13.77 5.26
C LEU A 147 -14.84 -14.12 6.01
N GLU A 148 -14.61 -15.42 6.27
CA GLU A 148 -13.37 -15.89 6.89
C GLU A 148 -12.16 -15.61 5.98
N GLY A 149 -12.27 -15.94 4.69
CA GLY A 149 -11.20 -15.71 3.72
C GLY A 149 -10.85 -14.24 3.57
N GLU A 150 -11.85 -13.34 3.53
CA GLU A 150 -11.63 -11.89 3.45
C GLU A 150 -10.94 -11.36 4.70
N ALA A 151 -11.39 -11.75 5.90
CA ALA A 151 -10.78 -11.33 7.15
C ALA A 151 -9.32 -11.82 7.27
N ARG A 152 -9.04 -13.07 6.89
CA ARG A 152 -7.66 -13.60 6.84
C ARG A 152 -6.79 -12.85 5.85
N PHE A 153 -7.30 -12.54 4.66
CA PHE A 153 -6.56 -11.75 3.67
C PHE A 153 -6.20 -10.36 4.22
N ILE A 154 -7.15 -9.63 4.82
CA ILE A 154 -6.91 -8.29 5.37
C ILE A 154 -5.90 -8.35 6.52
N ARG A 155 -6.04 -9.33 7.42
CA ARG A 155 -5.09 -9.51 8.51
C ARG A 155 -3.69 -9.82 7.99
N ALA A 156 -3.56 -10.72 7.02
CA ALA A 156 -2.29 -11.03 6.37
C ALA A 156 -1.68 -9.79 5.69
N LEU A 157 -2.47 -9.00 4.97
CA LEU A 157 -2.02 -7.76 4.32
C LEU A 157 -1.46 -6.77 5.35
N CYS A 158 -2.22 -6.48 6.41
CA CYS A 158 -1.80 -5.56 7.45
C CYS A 158 -0.55 -6.05 8.18
N VAL A 159 -0.51 -7.33 8.61
CA VAL A 159 0.66 -7.91 9.29
C VAL A 159 1.90 -7.84 8.39
N PHE A 160 1.80 -8.22 7.13
CA PHE A 160 2.93 -8.24 6.21
C PHE A 160 3.50 -6.85 5.92
N GLU A 161 2.62 -5.87 5.72
CA GLU A 161 3.01 -4.51 5.36
C GLU A 161 3.52 -3.73 6.57
N GLN A 162 2.90 -3.90 7.74
CA GLN A 162 3.48 -3.42 9.00
C GLN A 162 4.87 -4.02 9.22
N THR A 163 5.06 -5.32 8.97
CA THR A 163 6.36 -5.98 9.14
C THR A 163 7.41 -5.37 8.22
N ARG A 164 7.12 -5.16 6.92
CA ARG A 164 8.12 -4.64 5.98
C ARG A 164 8.45 -3.16 6.14
N LEU A 165 7.58 -2.40 6.82
CA LEU A 165 7.76 -0.98 7.12
C LEU A 165 8.38 -0.72 8.50
N LEU A 166 8.04 -1.52 9.52
CA LEU A 166 8.56 -1.37 10.87
C LEU A 166 9.74 -2.27 11.19
N ALA A 167 9.79 -3.48 10.66
CA ALA A 167 10.83 -4.42 11.04
C ALA A 167 12.04 -4.30 10.11
N TYR A 168 13.21 -4.64 10.65
CA TYR A 168 14.35 -4.97 9.82
C TYR A 168 13.96 -6.07 8.80
N PRO A 169 14.56 -6.06 7.60
CA PRO A 169 14.14 -6.95 6.53
C PRO A 169 14.42 -8.42 6.85
N TRP A 170 13.67 -9.30 6.19
CA TRP A 170 13.94 -10.73 6.19
C TRP A 170 15.41 -11.02 5.85
N GLY A 171 16.05 -11.87 6.65
CA GLY A 171 17.48 -12.17 6.58
C GLY A 171 18.38 -11.21 7.35
N HIS A 172 17.83 -10.24 8.10
CA HIS A 172 18.60 -9.36 8.98
C HIS A 172 19.30 -10.14 10.11
N THR A 173 18.55 -10.99 10.82
CA THR A 173 19.12 -12.06 11.66
C THR A 173 18.99 -13.39 10.92
N PRO A 174 19.90 -14.37 11.15
CA PRO A 174 19.85 -15.66 10.46
C PRO A 174 18.53 -16.41 10.61
N ASP A 175 17.86 -16.25 11.75
CA ASP A 175 16.62 -16.93 12.14
C ASP A 175 15.36 -16.04 12.04
N ASN A 176 15.51 -14.76 11.69
CA ASN A 176 14.45 -13.75 11.71
C ASN A 176 13.74 -13.60 13.07
N SER A 177 14.43 -13.82 14.19
CA SER A 177 13.89 -13.65 15.55
C SER A 177 13.69 -12.21 15.99
N HIS A 178 14.27 -11.24 15.28
CA HIS A 178 14.15 -9.82 15.59
C HIS A 178 12.68 -9.32 15.55
N PRO A 179 12.35 -8.24 16.29
CA PRO A 179 11.00 -7.73 16.41
C PRO A 179 10.35 -7.36 15.06
N GLY A 180 9.12 -7.82 14.87
CA GLY A 180 8.32 -7.69 13.65
C GLY A 180 7.26 -6.58 13.76
N PRO A 181 5.99 -6.83 13.42
CA PRO A 181 4.94 -5.80 13.43
C PRO A 181 4.48 -5.49 14.86
N ILE A 182 3.72 -4.39 15.00
CA ILE A 182 2.94 -4.10 16.22
C ILE A 182 1.57 -4.81 16.23
N ALA A 183 1.29 -5.61 15.21
CA ALA A 183 0.03 -6.30 15.03
C ALA A 183 -0.27 -7.30 16.16
N ALA A 184 -1.46 -7.21 16.75
CA ALA A 184 -2.02 -8.26 17.59
C ALA A 184 -2.71 -9.33 16.72
N TYR A 185 -2.34 -10.60 16.88
CA TYR A 185 -2.96 -11.70 16.14
C TYR A 185 -4.22 -12.26 16.84
N ARG A 186 -4.93 -11.38 17.54
CA ARG A 186 -6.17 -11.65 18.28
C ARG A 186 -7.03 -10.38 18.32
N SER A 187 -8.32 -10.57 18.54
CA SER A 187 -9.26 -9.49 18.80
C SER A 187 -8.82 -8.70 20.03
N LEU A 188 -8.88 -7.37 19.93
CA LEU A 188 -8.69 -6.43 21.01
C LEU A 188 -10.01 -5.68 21.18
N SER A 189 -10.67 -5.90 22.31
CA SER A 189 -12.00 -5.35 22.59
C SER A 189 -11.99 -4.35 23.75
N GLU A 190 -10.97 -4.40 24.61
CA GLU A 190 -10.82 -3.50 25.76
C GLU A 190 -9.36 -3.04 25.94
N PHE A 191 -9.13 -1.98 26.70
CA PHE A 191 -7.78 -1.44 26.94
C PHE A 191 -6.85 -2.46 27.62
N SER A 192 -7.39 -3.36 28.45
CA SER A 192 -6.66 -4.46 29.09
C SER A 192 -6.05 -5.44 28.09
N ASP A 193 -6.60 -5.55 26.88
CA ASP A 193 -6.08 -6.43 25.83
C ASP A 193 -4.79 -5.91 25.20
N LEU A 194 -4.44 -4.64 25.43
CA LEU A 194 -3.28 -3.97 24.82
C LEU A 194 -1.93 -4.46 25.33
N THR A 195 -1.88 -5.33 26.34
CA THR A 195 -0.63 -5.94 26.79
C THR A 195 -0.30 -7.17 25.95
N TYR A 196 0.58 -7.00 24.96
CA TYR A 196 1.08 -8.09 24.10
C TYR A 196 2.46 -7.74 23.49
N PRO A 197 3.35 -8.70 23.26
CA PRO A 197 4.64 -8.41 22.63
C PRO A 197 4.52 -8.30 21.11
N ARG A 198 5.52 -7.68 20.46
CA ARG A 198 5.70 -7.78 19.00
C ARG A 198 5.97 -9.25 18.63
N LEU A 199 5.34 -9.71 17.56
CA LEU A 199 5.76 -10.97 16.92
C LEU A 199 7.18 -10.81 16.39
N SER A 200 7.98 -11.89 16.35
CA SER A 200 9.20 -11.89 15.54
C SER A 200 8.87 -11.76 14.06
N VAL A 201 9.82 -11.29 13.24
CA VAL A 201 9.65 -11.29 11.77
C VAL A 201 9.37 -12.71 11.25
N ARG A 202 10.02 -13.73 11.81
CA ARG A 202 9.77 -15.14 11.47
C ARG A 202 8.29 -15.49 11.66
N ALA A 203 7.77 -15.26 12.87
CA ALA A 203 6.40 -15.58 13.25
C ALA A 203 5.36 -14.76 12.48
N ALA A 204 5.66 -13.49 12.18
CA ALA A 204 4.80 -12.65 11.36
C ALA A 204 4.66 -13.17 9.93
N TYR A 205 5.76 -13.60 9.30
CA TYR A 205 5.69 -14.20 7.96
C TYR A 205 4.97 -15.56 7.97
N ASP A 206 5.18 -16.39 8.99
CA ASP A 206 4.49 -17.68 9.11
C ASP A 206 2.99 -17.52 9.31
N SER A 207 2.56 -16.55 10.12
CA SER A 207 1.14 -16.25 10.34
C SER A 207 0.49 -15.71 9.06
N VAL A 208 1.17 -14.81 8.35
CA VAL A 208 0.74 -14.30 7.03
C VAL A 208 0.55 -15.45 6.04
N LEU A 209 1.53 -16.34 5.88
CA LEU A 209 1.41 -17.48 4.96
C LEU A 209 0.32 -18.46 5.38
N THR A 210 0.09 -18.63 6.68
CA THR A 210 -1.00 -19.46 7.19
C THR A 210 -2.36 -18.89 6.81
N ASP A 211 -2.57 -17.60 7.04
CA ASP A 211 -3.81 -16.91 6.68
C ASP A 211 -4.03 -16.90 5.16
N LEU A 212 -3.00 -16.67 4.36
CA LEU A 212 -3.12 -16.62 2.90
C LEU A 212 -3.44 -17.98 2.27
N ARG A 213 -2.86 -19.08 2.79
CA ARG A 213 -3.21 -20.43 2.32
C ARG A 213 -4.66 -20.79 2.62
N LEU A 214 -5.19 -20.32 3.74
CA LEU A 214 -6.60 -20.48 4.08
C LEU A 214 -7.49 -19.57 3.22
N ALA A 215 -7.11 -18.30 3.07
CA ALA A 215 -7.82 -17.35 2.22
C ALA A 215 -7.90 -17.82 0.76
N GLU A 216 -6.81 -18.35 0.20
CA GLU A 216 -6.79 -18.94 -1.14
C GLU A 216 -7.84 -20.06 -1.31
N ARG A 217 -8.00 -20.91 -0.29
CA ARG A 217 -8.97 -22.03 -0.33
C ARG A 217 -10.41 -21.58 -0.15
N LEU A 218 -10.63 -20.55 0.66
CA LEU A 218 -11.95 -20.12 1.10
C LEU A 218 -12.57 -19.03 0.21
N LEU A 219 -11.74 -18.14 -0.35
CA LEU A 219 -12.22 -17.03 -1.16
C LEU A 219 -12.73 -17.52 -2.52
N PRO A 220 -13.84 -16.94 -3.02
CA PRO A 220 -14.31 -17.21 -4.36
C PRO A 220 -13.33 -16.64 -5.39
N GLU A 221 -13.41 -17.14 -6.63
CA GLU A 221 -12.55 -16.68 -7.73
C GLU A 221 -13.04 -15.35 -8.33
N ASN A 222 -14.35 -15.14 -8.34
CA ASN A 222 -14.99 -13.98 -8.93
C ASN A 222 -16.23 -13.55 -8.13
N TYR A 223 -16.66 -12.31 -8.39
CA TYR A 223 -17.97 -11.83 -7.98
C TYR A 223 -19.09 -12.66 -8.64
N ASP A 224 -20.15 -12.96 -7.87
CA ASP A 224 -21.33 -13.71 -8.27
C ASP A 224 -22.53 -13.00 -7.62
N PRO A 225 -23.39 -12.31 -8.38
CA PRO A 225 -24.50 -11.54 -7.80
C PRO A 225 -25.55 -12.41 -7.11
N ALA A 226 -25.60 -13.73 -7.38
CA ALA A 226 -26.49 -14.66 -6.69
C ALA A 226 -25.95 -15.06 -5.30
N ARG A 227 -24.65 -14.91 -5.06
CA ARG A 227 -24.00 -15.30 -3.80
C ARG A 227 -23.37 -14.16 -3.03
N HIS A 228 -23.08 -13.04 -3.67
CA HIS A 228 -22.29 -11.96 -3.07
C HIS A 228 -23.07 -10.65 -3.08
N LEU A 229 -23.00 -9.91 -1.97
CA LEU A 229 -23.48 -8.54 -1.91
C LEU A 229 -22.68 -7.67 -2.88
N PRO A 230 -23.27 -6.62 -3.49
CA PRO A 230 -22.58 -5.73 -4.43
C PRO A 230 -21.25 -5.18 -3.88
N ASP A 231 -21.18 -4.97 -2.57
CA ASP A 231 -20.00 -4.48 -1.86
C ASP A 231 -18.81 -5.44 -1.85
N TYR A 232 -18.98 -6.68 -2.31
CA TYR A 232 -17.89 -7.62 -2.56
C TYR A 232 -17.08 -7.30 -3.82
N GLN A 233 -17.65 -6.55 -4.78
CA GLN A 233 -16.96 -6.28 -6.06
C GLN A 233 -15.58 -5.63 -5.93
N PRO A 234 -15.25 -4.78 -4.92
CA PRO A 234 -13.89 -4.28 -4.70
C PRO A 234 -13.09 -5.01 -3.60
N ARG A 235 -13.54 -6.18 -3.13
CA ARG A 235 -12.93 -6.88 -1.99
C ARG A 235 -11.97 -7.98 -2.46
N ALA A 236 -11.27 -8.65 -1.56
CA ALA A 236 -10.30 -9.68 -1.96
C ALA A 236 -11.00 -10.95 -2.50
N ASN A 237 -10.44 -11.52 -3.56
CA ASN A 237 -10.78 -12.84 -4.08
C ASN A 237 -9.57 -13.80 -3.93
N LYS A 238 -9.72 -15.05 -4.39
CA LYS A 238 -8.64 -16.06 -4.36
C LYS A 238 -7.31 -15.51 -4.92
N TYR A 239 -7.38 -14.77 -6.02
CA TYR A 239 -6.21 -14.28 -6.74
C TYR A 239 -5.51 -13.13 -6.02
N ALA A 240 -6.25 -12.29 -5.29
CA ALA A 240 -5.65 -11.31 -4.37
C ALA A 240 -4.82 -12.01 -3.27
N ALA A 241 -5.31 -13.13 -2.72
CA ALA A 241 -4.57 -13.91 -1.74
C ALA A 241 -3.31 -14.56 -2.34
N LEU A 242 -3.40 -15.10 -3.56
CA LEU A 242 -2.26 -15.62 -4.32
C LEU A 242 -1.20 -14.54 -4.59
N ALA A 243 -1.63 -13.35 -5.04
CA ALA A 243 -0.76 -12.20 -5.31
C ALA A 243 0.02 -11.77 -4.07
N LEU A 244 -0.66 -11.58 -2.95
CA LEU A 244 -0.01 -11.26 -1.68
C LEU A 244 0.96 -12.38 -1.25
N MET A 245 0.57 -13.65 -1.39
CA MET A 245 1.45 -14.77 -1.05
C MET A 245 2.71 -14.85 -1.93
N ALA A 246 2.60 -14.57 -3.23
CA ALA A 246 3.74 -14.47 -4.13
C ALA A 246 4.71 -13.38 -3.65
N ARG A 247 4.19 -12.19 -3.29
CA ARG A 247 4.99 -11.09 -2.75
C ARG A 247 5.66 -11.45 -1.42
N VAL A 248 5.01 -12.24 -0.56
CA VAL A 248 5.59 -12.74 0.69
C VAL A 248 6.78 -13.66 0.41
N TYR A 249 6.61 -14.69 -0.43
CA TYR A 249 7.72 -15.58 -0.78
C TYR A 249 8.83 -14.87 -1.54
N PHE A 250 8.49 -13.90 -2.39
CA PHE A 250 9.46 -13.03 -3.04
C PHE A 250 10.29 -12.29 -2.01
N GLN A 251 9.66 -11.65 -1.02
CA GLN A 251 10.39 -10.93 0.05
C GLN A 251 11.24 -11.86 0.93
N GLN A 252 10.85 -13.13 1.10
CA GLN A 252 11.66 -14.15 1.77
C GLN A 252 12.84 -14.66 0.94
N ASP A 253 12.95 -14.20 -0.31
CA ASP A 253 13.91 -14.70 -1.30
C ASP A 253 13.74 -16.20 -1.60
N ASN A 254 12.53 -16.75 -1.39
CA ASN A 254 12.21 -18.16 -1.56
C ASN A 254 11.80 -18.43 -3.02
N VAL A 255 12.80 -18.70 -3.86
CA VAL A 255 12.65 -18.86 -5.32
C VAL A 255 11.60 -19.91 -5.70
N ASP A 256 11.65 -21.10 -5.11
CA ASP A 256 10.76 -22.20 -5.50
C ASP A 256 9.31 -21.94 -5.12
N SER A 257 9.06 -21.44 -3.90
CA SER A 257 7.70 -21.15 -3.46
C SER A 257 7.13 -19.94 -4.19
N CYS A 258 7.96 -18.94 -4.49
CA CYS A 258 7.56 -17.78 -5.28
C CYS A 258 7.12 -18.19 -6.69
N LEU A 259 7.94 -18.99 -7.40
CA LEU A 259 7.57 -19.52 -8.72
C LEU A 259 6.27 -20.33 -8.69
N ALA A 260 6.15 -21.27 -7.74
CA ALA A 260 4.96 -22.10 -7.64
C ALA A 260 3.68 -21.27 -7.42
N VAL A 261 3.74 -20.19 -6.65
CA VAL A 261 2.58 -19.30 -6.45
C VAL A 261 2.34 -18.41 -7.68
N CYS A 262 3.39 -17.86 -8.30
CA CYS A 262 3.27 -17.10 -9.54
C CYS A 262 2.62 -17.92 -10.66
N ASP A 263 2.99 -19.20 -10.82
CA ASP A 263 2.41 -20.08 -11.83
C ASP A 263 0.92 -20.34 -11.59
N ARG A 264 0.50 -20.52 -10.33
CA ARG A 264 -0.93 -20.64 -10.00
C ARG A 264 -1.70 -19.34 -10.23
N LEU A 265 -1.07 -18.19 -9.98
CA LEU A 265 -1.68 -16.87 -10.15
C LEU A 265 -1.87 -16.50 -11.63
N LEU A 266 -0.80 -16.66 -12.41
CA LEU A 266 -0.74 -16.22 -13.81
C LEU A 266 -1.22 -17.28 -14.81
N ASP A 267 -1.30 -18.54 -14.38
CA ASP A 267 -1.31 -19.72 -15.25
C ASP A 267 0.06 -19.98 -15.93
N THR A 268 0.22 -21.19 -16.47
CA THR A 268 1.43 -21.59 -17.19
C THR A 268 1.44 -21.04 -18.62
N GLY A 269 2.56 -20.47 -19.06
CA GLY A 269 2.72 -19.89 -20.41
C GLY A 269 2.50 -18.37 -20.48
N THR A 270 2.22 -17.87 -21.69
CA THR A 270 2.08 -16.43 -22.02
C THR A 270 0.63 -15.97 -22.17
N SER A 271 -0.34 -16.89 -22.15
CA SER A 271 -1.77 -16.58 -22.08
C SER A 271 -2.17 -16.38 -20.63
N TYR A 272 -1.75 -15.26 -20.05
CA TYR A 272 -1.94 -14.99 -18.63
C TYR A 272 -3.43 -14.92 -18.27
N ARG A 273 -3.78 -15.53 -17.13
CA ARG A 273 -5.10 -15.41 -16.48
C ARG A 273 -5.54 -13.95 -16.35
N PHE A 274 -4.61 -13.09 -15.96
CA PHE A 274 -4.76 -11.65 -15.92
C PHE A 274 -3.96 -11.04 -17.08
N PRO A 275 -4.55 -10.91 -18.28
CA PRO A 275 -3.81 -10.51 -19.47
C PRO A 275 -3.24 -9.10 -19.30
N LEU A 276 -2.03 -8.89 -19.81
CA LEU A 276 -1.42 -7.56 -19.84
C LEU A 276 -2.27 -6.63 -20.72
N VAL A 277 -2.58 -5.44 -20.24
CA VAL A 277 -3.31 -4.45 -21.04
C VAL A 277 -2.47 -4.06 -22.25
N ASN A 278 -3.12 -3.99 -23.41
CA ASN A 278 -2.49 -3.64 -24.67
C ASN A 278 -1.78 -2.27 -24.54
N GLY A 279 -0.52 -2.18 -24.95
CA GLY A 279 0.26 -0.94 -24.87
C GLY A 279 -0.39 0.24 -25.58
N ASN A 280 -1.08 -0.02 -26.69
CA ASN A 280 -1.78 1.01 -27.47
C ASN A 280 -3.08 1.49 -26.79
N GLN A 281 -3.59 0.75 -25.80
CA GLN A 281 -4.72 1.15 -24.96
C GLN A 281 -4.27 1.99 -23.74
N LEU A 282 -3.08 2.59 -23.83
CA LEU A 282 -2.51 3.56 -22.90
C LEU A 282 -2.51 3.03 -21.47
N LEU A 283 -1.49 2.29 -21.02
CA LEU A 283 -1.33 1.79 -19.63
C LEU A 283 -1.76 2.80 -18.53
N ALA A 284 -1.77 4.10 -18.82
CA ALA A 284 -2.46 5.15 -18.07
C ALA A 284 -3.92 4.81 -17.66
N GLY A 285 -4.73 4.21 -18.53
CA GLY A 285 -6.12 3.82 -18.27
C GLY A 285 -6.25 2.83 -17.12
N VAL A 286 -5.25 1.97 -16.90
CA VAL A 286 -5.18 1.07 -15.73
C VAL A 286 -5.12 1.91 -14.44
N PHE A 287 -4.26 2.92 -14.39
CA PHE A 287 -4.10 3.76 -13.20
C PHE A 287 -5.13 4.90 -13.07
N GLN A 288 -6.00 5.07 -14.06
CA GLN A 288 -7.07 6.08 -14.09
C GLN A 288 -8.47 5.48 -13.84
N ARG A 289 -8.57 4.19 -13.50
CA ARG A 289 -9.82 3.52 -13.13
C ARG A 289 -10.51 4.24 -11.98
N THR A 290 -11.83 4.31 -12.00
CA THR A 290 -12.62 4.94 -10.93
C THR A 290 -13.80 4.04 -10.54
N GLY A 291 -14.10 3.99 -9.24
CA GLY A 291 -15.23 3.23 -8.71
C GLY A 291 -15.15 1.72 -8.98
N ILE A 292 -16.32 1.09 -9.08
CA ILE A 292 -16.44 -0.33 -9.39
C ILE A 292 -16.67 -0.47 -10.89
N THR A 293 -15.85 -1.29 -11.56
CA THR A 293 -15.93 -1.52 -13.00
C THR A 293 -16.45 -2.94 -13.31
N PRO A 294 -16.84 -3.26 -14.55
CA PRO A 294 -17.24 -4.62 -14.93
C PRO A 294 -16.15 -5.70 -14.72
N THR A 295 -14.88 -5.30 -14.57
CA THR A 295 -13.75 -6.21 -14.37
C THR A 295 -13.29 -6.32 -12.92
N THR A 296 -13.79 -5.43 -12.03
CA THR A 296 -13.47 -5.46 -10.61
C THR A 296 -13.97 -6.78 -10.00
N ASN A 297 -13.06 -7.53 -9.35
CA ASN A 297 -13.27 -8.90 -8.86
C ASN A 297 -13.69 -9.95 -9.91
N SER A 298 -13.16 -9.83 -11.13
CA SER A 298 -13.31 -10.88 -12.16
C SER A 298 -12.08 -11.80 -12.22
N ALA A 299 -12.28 -13.05 -12.66
CA ALA A 299 -11.20 -14.06 -12.69
C ALA A 299 -10.29 -13.98 -13.93
N ASN A 300 -10.65 -13.20 -14.96
CA ASN A 300 -9.97 -13.22 -16.29
C ASN A 300 -10.15 -11.95 -17.15
N ARG A 301 -10.60 -10.82 -16.60
CA ARG A 301 -11.05 -9.69 -17.46
C ARG A 301 -10.12 -8.49 -17.52
N ASP A 302 -9.03 -8.47 -16.76
CA ASP A 302 -8.13 -7.30 -16.69
C ASP A 302 -6.73 -7.64 -16.15
N GLU A 303 -5.76 -6.74 -16.33
CA GLU A 303 -4.43 -6.80 -15.70
C GLU A 303 -4.50 -6.58 -14.18
N VAL A 304 -5.52 -5.86 -13.70
CA VAL A 304 -5.74 -5.58 -12.27
C VAL A 304 -6.25 -6.83 -11.54
N ILE A 305 -5.50 -7.28 -10.54
CA ILE A 305 -5.82 -8.44 -9.70
C ILE A 305 -6.56 -7.99 -8.44
N PHE A 306 -6.13 -6.88 -7.83
CA PHE A 306 -6.76 -6.29 -6.65
C PHE A 306 -6.56 -4.77 -6.64
N GLU A 307 -7.64 -4.06 -6.35
CA GLU A 307 -7.67 -2.60 -6.27
C GLU A 307 -8.53 -2.15 -5.09
N LEU A 308 -8.15 -1.02 -4.49
CA LEU A 308 -8.96 -0.32 -3.51
C LEU A 308 -9.79 0.71 -4.26
N ALA A 309 -11.09 0.43 -4.41
CA ALA A 309 -11.99 1.27 -5.20
C ALA A 309 -12.38 2.55 -4.46
N ASN A 310 -12.21 3.69 -5.13
CA ASN A 310 -12.68 4.98 -4.63
C ASN A 310 -14.08 5.25 -5.18
N VAL A 311 -15.10 5.10 -4.32
CA VAL A 311 -16.51 5.30 -4.68
C VAL A 311 -17.00 6.64 -4.11
N THR A 312 -17.43 7.54 -5.00
CA THR A 312 -18.03 8.84 -4.64
C THR A 312 -19.20 8.62 -3.66
N GLY A 313 -19.21 9.32 -2.51
CA GLY A 313 -20.28 9.26 -1.52
C GLY A 313 -20.14 8.18 -0.43
N ARG A 314 -19.21 7.21 -0.54
CA ARG A 314 -18.91 6.25 0.55
C ARG A 314 -17.80 6.70 1.50
N ASN A 315 -16.90 7.57 1.03
CA ASN A 315 -15.81 8.12 1.83
C ASN A 315 -16.04 9.62 2.04
N VAL A 316 -16.53 10.00 3.22
CA VAL A 316 -16.86 11.41 3.59
C VAL A 316 -15.62 12.33 3.63
N GLN A 317 -14.41 11.77 3.54
CA GLN A 317 -13.14 12.50 3.59
C GLN A 317 -12.36 12.58 2.26
N THR A 318 -13.00 12.42 1.09
CA THR A 318 -12.37 12.79 -0.20
C THR A 318 -12.17 14.30 -0.40
N ILE A 319 -12.30 15.09 0.66
CA ILE A 319 -12.15 16.56 0.65
C ILE A 319 -10.70 16.97 0.33
N THR A 320 -9.72 16.10 0.62
CA THR A 320 -8.31 16.30 0.23
C THR A 320 -7.94 15.43 -0.97
N GLY A 321 -8.27 15.95 -2.15
CA GLY A 321 -7.59 15.76 -3.44
C GLY A 321 -6.63 14.57 -3.61
N ALA A 322 -6.99 13.57 -4.42
CA ALA A 322 -6.12 12.63 -5.15
C ALA A 322 -4.63 12.65 -4.72
N PRO A 323 -4.31 12.09 -3.54
CA PRO A 323 -3.01 12.28 -2.89
C PRO A 323 -1.85 11.76 -3.74
N LEU A 324 -2.01 10.65 -4.45
CA LEU A 324 -0.97 10.19 -5.38
C LEU A 324 -0.78 11.16 -6.56
N ARG A 325 -1.87 11.77 -7.06
CA ARG A 325 -1.80 12.78 -8.13
C ARG A 325 -1.02 14.01 -7.70
N THR A 326 -1.31 14.55 -6.50
CA THR A 326 -0.63 15.75 -5.99
C THR A 326 0.85 15.50 -5.72
N HIS A 327 1.23 14.27 -5.41
CA HIS A 327 2.63 13.90 -5.23
C HIS A 327 3.40 13.75 -6.55
N TYR A 328 2.79 13.16 -7.59
CA TYR A 328 3.54 12.73 -8.78
C TYR A 328 3.25 13.51 -10.07
N VAL A 329 2.05 14.07 -10.23
CA VAL A 329 1.56 14.55 -11.52
C VAL A 329 1.71 16.06 -11.63
N LEU A 330 2.38 16.51 -12.69
CA LEU A 330 2.47 17.92 -13.04
C LEU A 330 1.12 18.43 -13.54
N GLN A 331 0.55 19.43 -12.85
CA GLN A 331 -0.82 19.90 -13.12
C GLN A 331 -0.87 21.10 -14.07
N SER A 332 0.19 21.92 -14.07
CA SER A 332 0.31 23.11 -14.91
C SER A 332 1.73 23.20 -15.45
N PRO A 333 1.94 23.75 -16.66
CA PRO A 333 3.27 23.98 -17.20
C PRO A 333 4.12 24.88 -16.31
N TYR A 334 5.43 24.62 -16.25
CA TYR A 334 6.36 25.51 -15.59
C TYR A 334 6.77 26.67 -16.50
N THR A 335 6.79 27.86 -15.91
CA THR A 335 7.32 29.08 -16.53
C THR A 335 8.84 28.98 -16.72
N ALA A 336 9.40 29.80 -17.60
CA ALA A 336 10.86 29.89 -17.78
C ALA A 336 11.59 30.24 -16.48
N ALA A 337 11.01 31.10 -15.63
CA ALA A 337 11.58 31.46 -14.33
C ALA A 337 11.60 30.27 -13.36
N GLN A 338 10.54 29.46 -13.33
CA GLN A 338 10.52 28.21 -12.56
C GLN A 338 11.58 27.22 -13.08
N LEU A 339 11.74 27.09 -14.41
CA LEU A 339 12.76 26.24 -15.01
C LEU A 339 14.20 26.73 -14.77
N ALA A 340 14.40 28.04 -14.62
CA ALA A 340 15.69 28.59 -14.23
C ALA A 340 16.03 28.28 -12.76
N ASN A 341 15.03 27.99 -11.92
CA ASN A 341 15.17 27.75 -10.49
C ASN A 341 14.59 26.40 -10.04
N VAL A 342 14.78 25.35 -10.85
CA VAL A 342 14.16 24.01 -10.66
C VAL A 342 14.50 23.31 -9.35
N ASN A 343 15.54 23.76 -8.65
CA ASN A 343 16.00 23.16 -7.40
C ASN A 343 15.45 23.88 -6.15
N ALA A 344 14.78 25.03 -6.33
CA ALA A 344 14.15 25.77 -5.24
C ALA A 344 12.67 26.10 -5.52
N LEU A 345 11.98 25.29 -6.33
CA LEU A 345 10.58 25.47 -6.68
C LEU A 345 9.68 25.40 -5.43
N THR A 346 8.80 26.36 -5.25
CA THR A 346 7.83 26.41 -4.14
C THR A 346 6.43 25.91 -4.54
N SER A 347 6.26 25.41 -5.77
CA SER A 347 4.98 25.03 -6.36
C SER A 347 5.08 23.80 -7.29
N GLY A 348 3.94 23.16 -7.55
CA GLY A 348 3.84 21.94 -8.34
C GLY A 348 3.88 20.66 -7.48
N PRO A 349 4.00 19.48 -8.12
CA PRO A 349 3.98 18.20 -7.41
C PRO A 349 5.16 18.06 -6.44
N ASN A 350 4.97 17.24 -5.41
CA ASN A 350 5.96 17.04 -4.35
C ASN A 350 7.19 16.27 -4.83
N LEU A 351 6.99 15.31 -5.73
CA LEU A 351 7.99 14.35 -6.19
C LEU A 351 8.19 14.44 -7.70
N ARG A 352 9.43 14.24 -8.13
CA ARG A 352 9.83 14.02 -9.53
C ARG A 352 10.65 12.75 -9.64
N MET A 353 10.86 12.23 -10.85
CA MET A 353 11.74 11.08 -11.04
C MET A 353 13.20 11.49 -10.81
N SER A 354 13.94 10.68 -10.05
CA SER A 354 15.32 10.95 -9.70
C SER A 354 16.26 10.79 -10.91
N GLN A 355 17.51 11.22 -10.72
CA GLN A 355 18.57 10.94 -11.67
C GLN A 355 18.81 9.44 -11.83
N ARG A 356 18.77 8.69 -10.72
CA ARG A 356 18.92 7.24 -10.69
C ARG A 356 17.84 6.53 -11.49
N PHE A 357 16.58 6.96 -11.37
CA PHE A 357 15.50 6.42 -12.21
C PHE A 357 15.79 6.58 -13.70
N LYS A 358 16.21 7.77 -14.13
CA LYS A 358 16.53 8.04 -15.55
C LYS A 358 17.63 7.09 -16.05
N ILE A 359 18.69 6.91 -15.27
CA ILE A 359 19.81 6.01 -15.60
C ILE A 359 19.34 4.56 -15.67
N LEU A 360 18.64 4.08 -14.64
CA LEU A 360 18.23 2.68 -14.56
C LEU A 360 17.15 2.32 -15.59
N ALA A 361 16.15 3.19 -15.75
CA ALA A 361 15.06 2.96 -16.70
C ALA A 361 15.57 3.02 -18.14
N ASN A 362 16.50 3.94 -18.47
CA ASN A 362 17.11 4.06 -19.79
C ASN A 362 16.15 3.76 -20.96
N PHE A 363 15.02 4.48 -20.99
CA PHE A 363 13.94 4.22 -21.95
C PHE A 363 14.40 4.44 -23.39
N ASP A 364 13.95 3.58 -24.31
CA ASP A 364 13.89 3.94 -25.72
C ASP A 364 12.74 4.93 -25.93
N ARG A 365 13.07 6.21 -26.00
CA ARG A 365 12.08 7.28 -26.00
C ARG A 365 11.21 7.33 -27.26
N SER A 366 11.72 6.76 -28.35
CA SER A 366 11.03 6.75 -29.64
C SER A 366 10.02 5.62 -29.76
N ARG A 367 10.16 4.57 -28.94
CA ARG A 367 9.34 3.35 -29.05
C ARG A 367 8.65 2.93 -27.75
N ASP A 368 9.25 3.18 -26.60
CA ASP A 368 8.68 2.74 -25.32
C ASP A 368 7.44 3.57 -24.97
N LEU A 369 6.28 2.91 -25.04
CA LEU A 369 4.99 3.52 -24.80
C LEU A 369 4.83 3.99 -23.34
N ARG A 370 5.60 3.44 -22.39
CA ARG A 370 5.58 3.93 -21.00
C ARG A 370 6.27 5.28 -20.90
N TYR A 371 7.39 5.47 -21.58
CA TYR A 371 8.02 6.79 -21.66
C TYR A 371 7.08 7.81 -22.32
N GLN A 372 6.49 7.45 -23.46
CA GLN A 372 5.64 8.37 -24.22
C GLN A 372 4.36 8.76 -23.49
N ASN A 373 3.75 7.83 -22.75
CA ASN A 373 2.42 8.03 -22.17
C ASN A 373 2.44 8.29 -20.66
N LEU A 374 3.42 7.73 -19.93
CA LEU A 374 3.47 7.76 -18.46
C LEU A 374 4.54 8.69 -17.89
N ILE A 375 5.45 9.22 -18.71
CA ILE A 375 6.43 10.22 -18.27
C ILE A 375 6.08 11.57 -18.90
N ASP A 376 5.83 12.57 -18.06
CA ASP A 376 5.75 13.95 -18.49
C ASP A 376 7.13 14.59 -18.53
N THR A 377 7.58 14.96 -19.72
CA THR A 377 8.75 15.83 -19.92
C THR A 377 8.43 17.12 -20.66
N SER A 378 7.24 17.26 -21.25
CA SER A 378 6.95 18.32 -22.24
C SER A 378 6.84 19.69 -21.59
N SER A 379 6.31 19.74 -20.37
CA SER A 379 5.90 20.99 -19.71
C SER A 379 6.83 21.39 -18.56
N ALA A 380 7.94 20.67 -18.40
CA ALA A 380 8.94 20.89 -17.34
C ALA A 380 10.40 20.62 -17.78
N ALA A 381 10.68 20.55 -19.08
CA ALA A 381 12.03 20.31 -19.58
C ALA A 381 12.69 21.59 -20.11
N THR A 382 13.97 21.74 -19.78
CA THR A 382 14.88 22.69 -20.43
C THR A 382 15.59 21.97 -21.58
N ALA A 383 15.39 22.41 -22.82
CA ALA A 383 15.95 21.71 -23.99
C ALA A 383 17.49 21.61 -23.98
N ALA A 384 18.16 22.55 -23.32
CA ALA A 384 19.62 22.59 -23.20
C ALA A 384 20.21 21.60 -22.17
N THR A 385 19.39 20.98 -21.30
CA THR A 385 19.90 20.03 -20.31
C THR A 385 19.97 18.62 -20.87
N LEU A 386 21.05 17.91 -20.50
CA LEU A 386 21.18 16.49 -20.78
C LEU A 386 19.95 15.73 -20.26
N TRP A 387 19.61 14.65 -20.93
CA TRP A 387 18.40 13.91 -20.63
C TRP A 387 18.42 13.31 -19.21
N ASN A 388 19.59 12.83 -18.79
CA ASN A 388 19.90 12.34 -17.45
C ASN A 388 20.51 13.48 -16.64
N SER A 389 19.97 14.69 -16.76
CA SER A 389 20.32 15.75 -15.81
C SER A 389 19.31 15.72 -14.67
N PRO A 390 19.74 15.90 -13.41
CA PRO A 390 18.81 16.21 -12.32
C PRO A 390 17.98 17.47 -12.62
N ASN A 391 18.52 18.41 -13.41
CA ASN A 391 17.83 19.65 -13.81
C ASN A 391 16.80 19.44 -14.94
N ARG A 392 16.75 18.26 -15.59
CA ARG A 392 15.69 17.93 -16.55
C ARG A 392 14.57 17.21 -15.81
N LEU A 393 13.38 17.81 -15.70
CA LEU A 393 12.34 17.28 -14.83
C LEU A 393 11.47 16.24 -15.54
N TRP A 394 11.26 15.10 -14.88
CA TRP A 394 10.40 14.00 -15.33
C TRP A 394 9.36 13.75 -14.25
N PHE A 395 8.09 13.73 -14.62
CA PHE A 395 6.98 13.47 -13.70
C PHE A 395 6.21 12.22 -14.12
N SER A 396 5.70 11.46 -13.16
CA SER A 396 4.87 10.30 -13.46
C SER A 396 3.44 10.75 -13.78
N ARG A 397 2.84 10.15 -14.80
CA ARG A 397 1.43 10.32 -15.17
C ARG A 397 0.56 9.12 -14.79
N LYS A 398 1.10 8.12 -14.08
CA LYS A 398 0.31 6.95 -13.64
C LYS A 398 -0.89 7.40 -12.81
N TRP A 399 -0.67 8.20 -11.78
CA TRP A 399 -1.70 8.52 -10.79
C TRP A 399 -2.56 9.76 -11.11
N GLY A 400 -2.96 9.98 -12.37
CA GLY A 400 -3.84 11.09 -12.73
C GLY A 400 -4.31 11.08 -14.19
N ILE A 401 -5.41 11.79 -14.47
CA ILE A 401 -6.07 11.84 -15.80
C ILE A 401 -5.31 12.77 -16.77
N GLN A 402 -5.13 12.35 -18.02
CA GLN A 402 -4.61 13.22 -19.09
C GLN A 402 -5.63 14.32 -19.44
N GLY A 403 -5.21 15.59 -19.45
CA GLY A 403 -5.94 16.67 -20.14
C GLY A 403 -6.99 17.45 -19.33
N THR A 404 -7.22 17.18 -18.04
CA THR A 404 -8.19 17.96 -17.25
C THR A 404 -7.51 18.94 -16.30
N ALA A 405 -7.64 20.25 -16.59
CA ALA A 405 -7.32 21.31 -15.65
C ALA A 405 -8.23 21.23 -14.43
N ASN A 406 -7.66 21.35 -13.23
CA ASN A 406 -8.32 21.57 -11.93
C ASN A 406 -9.82 21.24 -11.87
N LEU A 407 -10.17 19.96 -11.92
CA LEU A 407 -11.52 19.55 -11.59
C LEU A 407 -11.69 19.62 -10.08
N SER A 408 -12.82 20.16 -9.64
CA SER A 408 -13.24 20.13 -8.25
C SER A 408 -13.26 18.69 -7.71
N PRO A 409 -13.26 18.49 -6.37
CA PRO A 409 -13.30 17.17 -5.71
C PRO A 409 -14.32 16.16 -6.27
N ALA A 410 -15.32 16.62 -7.02
CA ALA A 410 -16.37 15.79 -7.59
C ALA A 410 -16.01 15.06 -8.90
N GLN A 411 -15.00 15.48 -9.68
CA GLN A 411 -14.87 14.98 -11.08
C GLN A 411 -13.47 14.54 -11.56
N GLY A 412 -12.42 14.58 -10.72
CA GLY A 412 -11.08 14.09 -11.11
C GLY A 412 -10.25 13.45 -9.99
N VAL A 413 -10.90 13.09 -8.89
CA VAL A 413 -10.27 12.93 -7.57
C VAL A 413 -10.40 11.50 -6.99
N ASN A 414 -11.03 10.59 -7.74
CA ASN A 414 -11.47 9.28 -7.27
C ASN A 414 -10.84 8.10 -8.04
N SER A 415 -9.59 8.22 -8.48
CA SER A 415 -8.87 7.07 -9.06
C SER A 415 -8.71 5.97 -8.04
N ASN A 416 -9.00 4.73 -8.41
CA ASN A 416 -8.74 3.56 -7.59
C ASN A 416 -7.24 3.41 -7.34
N VAL A 417 -6.90 2.75 -6.25
CA VAL A 417 -5.50 2.39 -5.97
C VAL A 417 -5.30 0.93 -6.31
N ILE A 418 -4.54 0.68 -7.36
CA ILE A 418 -4.14 -0.67 -7.75
C ILE A 418 -3.11 -1.18 -6.75
N VAL A 419 -3.42 -2.29 -6.11
CA VAL A 419 -2.53 -2.93 -5.13
C VAL A 419 -1.75 -4.06 -5.79
N TYR A 420 -2.40 -4.82 -6.68
CA TYR A 420 -1.83 -5.95 -7.42
C TYR A 420 -2.26 -5.92 -8.88
N ARG A 421 -1.30 -6.11 -9.79
CA ARG A 421 -1.55 -6.26 -11.22
C ARG A 421 -0.57 -7.24 -11.85
N SER A 422 -0.96 -7.88 -12.95
CA SER A 422 -0.19 -8.97 -13.53
C SER A 422 1.21 -8.59 -13.99
N GLY A 423 1.44 -7.35 -14.44
CA GLY A 423 2.79 -6.87 -14.81
C GLY A 423 3.84 -7.04 -13.70
N GLU A 424 3.46 -6.86 -12.43
CA GLU A 424 4.33 -7.13 -11.28
C GLU A 424 4.71 -8.61 -11.20
N PHE A 425 3.72 -9.49 -11.26
CA PHE A 425 3.93 -10.92 -11.05
C PHE A 425 4.59 -11.60 -12.24
N VAL A 426 4.38 -11.10 -13.47
CA VAL A 426 5.08 -11.56 -14.67
C VAL A 426 6.58 -11.27 -14.53
N LEU A 427 6.95 -10.06 -14.11
CA LEU A 427 8.37 -9.73 -13.88
C LEU A 427 8.95 -10.41 -12.64
N MET A 428 8.14 -10.64 -11.61
CA MET A 428 8.52 -11.46 -10.45
C MET A 428 8.87 -12.88 -10.88
N ARG A 429 8.03 -13.50 -11.72
CA ARG A 429 8.28 -14.83 -12.28
C ARG A 429 9.49 -14.85 -13.21
N ALA A 430 9.69 -13.80 -14.02
CA ALA A 430 10.88 -13.65 -14.85
C ALA A 430 12.16 -13.60 -13.99
N GLU A 431 12.17 -12.81 -12.91
CA GLU A 431 13.32 -12.71 -12.01
C GLU A 431 13.63 -14.05 -11.36
N MET A 432 12.61 -14.74 -10.83
CA MET A 432 12.81 -16.04 -10.18
C MET A 432 13.28 -17.11 -11.17
N ASN A 433 12.75 -17.14 -12.39
CA ASN A 433 13.20 -18.06 -13.44
C ASN A 433 14.66 -17.77 -13.85
N ALA A 434 15.05 -16.50 -13.99
CA ALA A 434 16.43 -16.15 -14.30
C ALA A 434 17.39 -16.64 -13.21
N ARG A 435 17.00 -16.47 -11.93
CA ARG A 435 17.79 -16.95 -10.78
C ARG A 435 17.84 -18.47 -10.64
N LYS A 436 16.76 -19.16 -11.02
CA LYS A 436 16.69 -20.63 -11.02
C LYS A 436 17.48 -21.28 -12.15
N GLY A 437 17.96 -20.50 -13.12
CA GLY A 437 18.64 -21.02 -14.30
C GLY A 437 17.70 -21.45 -15.42
N ASN A 438 16.51 -20.85 -15.50
CA ASN A 438 15.49 -21.08 -16.53
C ASN A 438 15.43 -19.89 -17.52
N PRO A 439 16.47 -19.62 -18.33
CA PRO A 439 16.56 -18.39 -19.12
C PRO A 439 15.48 -18.30 -20.21
N VAL A 440 15.01 -19.43 -20.73
CA VAL A 440 13.92 -19.45 -21.74
C VAL A 440 12.61 -18.94 -21.15
N LEU A 441 12.24 -19.41 -19.96
CA LEU A 441 11.02 -18.97 -19.28
C LEU A 441 11.13 -17.50 -18.84
N ALA A 442 12.29 -17.11 -18.30
CA ALA A 442 12.54 -15.73 -17.92
C ALA A 442 12.49 -14.76 -19.11
N LEU A 443 13.09 -15.14 -20.24
CA LEU A 443 13.07 -14.35 -21.47
C LEU A 443 11.65 -14.23 -22.04
N ALA A 444 10.82 -15.28 -21.94
CA ALA A 444 9.44 -15.25 -22.40
C ALA A 444 8.61 -14.22 -21.61
N ASP A 445 8.67 -14.24 -20.28
CA ASP A 445 7.97 -13.28 -19.43
C ASP A 445 8.50 -11.85 -19.62
N LEU A 446 9.82 -11.67 -19.73
CA LEU A 446 10.45 -10.39 -20.06
C LEU A 446 9.94 -9.85 -21.40
N ASN A 447 9.93 -10.69 -22.43
CA ASN A 447 9.48 -10.30 -23.77
C ASN A 447 7.99 -9.93 -23.78
N ALA A 448 7.14 -10.60 -23.00
CA ALA A 448 5.72 -10.26 -22.90
C ALA A 448 5.52 -8.79 -22.46
N ILE A 449 6.27 -8.34 -21.45
CA ILE A 449 6.24 -6.94 -20.99
C ILE A 449 6.82 -6.00 -22.04
N ARG A 450 7.96 -6.35 -22.64
CA ARG A 450 8.63 -5.53 -23.67
C ARG A 450 7.75 -5.32 -24.89
N THR A 451 7.16 -6.38 -25.44
CA THR A 451 6.27 -6.29 -26.60
C THR A 451 5.01 -5.51 -26.27
N ARG A 452 4.46 -5.68 -25.06
CA ARG A 452 3.35 -4.86 -24.60
C ARG A 452 3.75 -3.38 -24.57
N ALA A 453 4.96 -3.05 -24.13
CA ALA A 453 5.45 -1.68 -24.05
C ALA A 453 5.85 -1.06 -25.41
N GLY A 454 5.59 -1.75 -26.54
CA GLY A 454 5.93 -1.27 -27.89
C GLY A 454 7.38 -1.53 -28.30
N LEU A 455 8.15 -2.25 -27.48
CA LEU A 455 9.53 -2.63 -27.79
C LEU A 455 9.56 -3.95 -28.55
N SER A 456 10.59 -4.15 -29.37
CA SER A 456 10.84 -5.44 -30.00
C SER A 456 11.22 -6.50 -28.96
N ALA A 457 10.68 -7.71 -29.14
CA ALA A 457 11.11 -8.88 -28.41
C ALA A 457 12.61 -9.14 -28.65
N LEU A 458 13.32 -9.54 -27.60
CA LEU A 458 14.69 -10.01 -27.69
C LEU A 458 14.68 -11.43 -28.25
N THR A 459 15.42 -11.66 -29.33
CA THR A 459 15.54 -12.98 -29.97
C THR A 459 16.45 -13.93 -29.19
N THR A 460 17.41 -13.38 -28.44
CA THR A 460 18.34 -14.13 -27.60
C THR A 460 18.39 -13.51 -26.21
N ALA A 461 18.53 -14.35 -25.17
CA ALA A 461 18.73 -13.87 -23.81
C ALA A 461 20.04 -13.04 -23.73
N PRO A 462 20.02 -11.85 -23.11
CA PRO A 462 21.24 -11.10 -22.83
C PRO A 462 22.19 -11.89 -21.92
N THR A 463 23.49 -11.57 -21.99
CA THR A 463 24.52 -12.17 -21.11
C THR A 463 24.16 -12.04 -19.63
N ASP A 464 23.62 -10.88 -19.23
CA ASP A 464 23.05 -10.66 -17.90
C ASP A 464 21.52 -10.47 -17.98
N LEU A 465 20.82 -11.59 -18.18
CA LEU A 465 19.36 -11.61 -18.25
C LEU A 465 18.71 -11.10 -16.96
N LEU A 466 19.31 -11.38 -15.79
CA LEU A 466 18.77 -10.95 -14.50
C LEU A 466 18.82 -9.42 -14.38
N ALA A 467 19.91 -8.78 -14.81
CA ALA A 467 19.99 -7.33 -14.86
C ALA A 467 18.95 -6.73 -15.82
N GLU A 468 18.76 -7.29 -17.02
CA GLU A 468 17.75 -6.78 -17.96
C GLU A 468 16.33 -6.91 -17.38
N VAL A 469 15.99 -8.03 -16.71
CA VAL A 469 14.71 -8.18 -16.01
C VAL A 469 14.54 -7.11 -14.93
N ARG A 470 15.57 -6.84 -14.14
CA ARG A 470 15.53 -5.79 -13.09
C ARG A 470 15.41 -4.39 -13.67
N THR A 471 16.03 -4.11 -14.81
CA THR A 471 15.82 -2.86 -15.56
C THR A 471 14.37 -2.75 -16.03
N GLU A 472 13.79 -3.84 -16.53
CA GLU A 472 12.38 -3.85 -16.93
C GLU A 472 11.44 -3.63 -15.74
N VAL A 473 11.76 -4.16 -14.55
CA VAL A 473 11.04 -3.85 -13.29
C VAL A 473 11.04 -2.36 -13.00
N VAL A 474 12.16 -1.65 -13.18
CA VAL A 474 12.21 -0.19 -12.98
C VAL A 474 11.32 0.56 -13.99
N ARG A 475 11.36 0.16 -15.27
CA ARG A 475 10.52 0.76 -16.32
C ARG A 475 9.03 0.51 -16.09
N GLU A 476 8.69 -0.66 -15.57
CA GLU A 476 7.32 -1.13 -15.44
C GLU A 476 6.67 -0.64 -14.14
N LEU A 477 7.36 -0.77 -12.99
CA LEU A 477 6.78 -0.63 -11.65
C LEU A 477 7.09 0.70 -10.94
N PHE A 478 7.67 1.68 -11.62
CA PHE A 478 7.97 2.97 -10.98
C PHE A 478 6.72 3.62 -10.38
N THR A 479 6.88 4.26 -9.21
CA THR A 479 5.78 4.91 -8.46
C THR A 479 4.70 3.96 -7.93
N GLU A 480 4.98 2.67 -7.83
CA GLU A 480 4.07 1.63 -7.30
C GLU A 480 4.52 1.07 -5.93
N GLY A 481 5.49 1.70 -5.27
CA GLY A 481 5.78 1.50 -3.85
C GLY A 481 6.64 0.28 -3.50
N GLN A 482 7.15 -0.47 -4.48
CA GLN A 482 7.92 -1.70 -4.21
C GLN A 482 9.43 -1.49 -4.10
N ARG A 483 9.97 -0.37 -4.58
CA ARG A 483 11.43 -0.21 -4.76
C ARG A 483 12.24 -0.42 -3.49
N ILE A 484 11.84 0.15 -2.35
CA ILE A 484 12.61 -0.03 -1.11
C ILE A 484 12.63 -1.49 -0.66
N HIS A 485 11.53 -2.22 -0.85
CA HIS A 485 11.41 -3.61 -0.46
C HIS A 485 12.29 -4.53 -1.32
N ASP A 486 12.39 -4.20 -2.61
CA ASP A 486 13.34 -4.83 -3.53
C ASP A 486 14.81 -4.60 -3.13
N LEU A 487 15.19 -3.35 -2.81
CA LEU A 487 16.54 -3.02 -2.37
C LEU A 487 16.90 -3.77 -1.08
N LYS A 488 15.99 -3.79 -0.10
CA LYS A 488 16.12 -4.56 1.14
C LYS A 488 16.34 -6.05 0.88
N ARG A 489 15.51 -6.66 0.02
CA ARG A 489 15.61 -8.10 -0.32
C ARG A 489 16.93 -8.44 -1.01
N ARG A 490 17.35 -7.62 -1.97
CA ARG A 490 18.57 -7.83 -2.76
C ARG A 490 19.84 -7.44 -2.01
N ARG A 491 19.71 -6.93 -0.78
CA ARG A 491 20.80 -6.43 0.06
C ARG A 491 21.55 -5.25 -0.58
N GLU A 492 20.83 -4.43 -1.33
CA GLU A 492 21.34 -3.24 -2.02
C GLU A 492 21.19 -2.00 -1.12
N ALA A 493 22.21 -1.15 -1.09
CA ALA A 493 22.19 0.10 -0.34
C ALA A 493 21.46 1.21 -1.13
N VAL A 494 20.94 2.20 -0.40
CA VAL A 494 20.38 3.44 -0.97
C VAL A 494 21.43 4.54 -0.85
N ASP A 495 21.91 5.06 -1.97
CA ASP A 495 22.83 6.20 -1.97
C ASP A 495 22.03 7.53 -1.93
N PRO A 496 22.24 8.40 -0.93
CA PRO A 496 21.69 9.75 -0.94
C PRO A 496 21.99 10.58 -2.19
N ALA A 497 23.15 10.36 -2.83
CA ALA A 497 23.55 11.05 -4.06
C ALA A 497 22.72 10.62 -5.28
N ASP A 498 22.08 9.46 -5.24
CA ASP A 498 21.18 9.00 -6.30
C ASP A 498 19.81 9.69 -6.26
N ARG A 499 19.53 10.38 -5.14
CA ARG A 499 18.24 10.99 -4.81
C ARG A 499 18.22 12.50 -5.04
N THR A 500 19.30 13.12 -5.50
CA THR A 500 19.44 14.57 -5.39
C THR A 500 18.42 15.36 -6.23
N SER A 501 17.93 16.46 -5.67
CA SER A 501 17.24 17.50 -6.44
C SER A 501 18.24 18.32 -7.27
N SER A 502 19.43 18.63 -6.73
CA SER A 502 20.47 19.42 -7.40
C SER A 502 21.75 18.61 -7.61
N PRO A 503 22.48 18.80 -8.72
CA PRO A 503 23.89 18.44 -8.74
C PRO A 503 24.58 19.28 -7.65
N ASN A 504 25.31 18.64 -6.74
CA ASN A 504 26.01 19.25 -5.59
C ASN A 504 25.19 19.51 -4.30
N GLN A 505 23.95 19.00 -4.19
CA GLN A 505 23.27 18.93 -2.89
C GLN A 505 22.90 17.49 -2.56
N THR A 506 23.34 17.00 -1.40
CA THR A 506 22.83 15.73 -0.90
C THR A 506 21.48 15.93 -0.25
N ASP A 507 20.50 15.19 -0.74
CA ASP A 507 19.13 15.18 -0.22
C ASP A 507 19.02 14.27 1.01
N CYS A 508 19.84 14.54 2.01
CA CYS A 508 19.87 13.78 3.26
C CYS A 508 20.13 14.72 4.43
N ALA A 509 19.31 14.57 5.48
CA ALA A 509 19.40 15.38 6.70
C ALA A 509 20.12 14.61 7.83
N VAL A 510 20.57 13.38 7.58
CA VAL A 510 21.32 12.57 8.53
C VAL A 510 22.81 12.96 8.47
N ALA A 511 23.43 13.13 9.64
CA ALA A 511 24.85 13.46 9.75
C ALA A 511 25.73 12.47 8.95
N GLY A 512 26.66 12.99 8.15
CA GLY A 512 27.58 12.20 7.35
C GLY A 512 27.07 11.76 5.98
N CYS A 513 25.74 11.78 5.72
CA CYS A 513 25.16 11.59 4.39
C CYS A 513 25.73 10.40 3.58
N GLN A 514 26.06 9.31 4.28
CA GLN A 514 26.64 8.11 3.67
C GLN A 514 25.57 7.24 3.02
N SER A 515 26.02 6.29 2.17
CA SER A 515 25.16 5.23 1.65
C SER A 515 24.45 4.50 2.80
N VAL A 516 23.13 4.32 2.68
CA VAL A 516 22.29 3.68 3.69
C VAL A 516 22.17 2.19 3.37
N PRO A 517 22.75 1.29 4.20
CA PRO A 517 22.67 -0.15 3.97
C PRO A 517 21.24 -0.67 3.95
N TRP A 518 21.03 -1.78 3.24
CA TRP A 518 19.74 -2.47 3.11
C TRP A 518 19.08 -2.83 4.44
N ASN A 519 19.88 -3.06 5.48
CA ASN A 519 19.45 -3.41 6.83
C ASN A 519 19.60 -2.26 7.84
N SER A 520 19.63 -1.01 7.37
CA SER A 520 19.76 0.16 8.23
C SER A 520 18.44 0.53 8.91
N ARG A 521 18.54 1.03 10.16
CA ARG A 521 17.46 1.67 10.91
C ARG A 521 16.74 2.74 10.10
N PHE A 522 17.42 3.48 9.23
CA PHE A 522 16.81 4.55 8.42
C PHE A 522 15.77 4.05 7.41
N THR A 523 15.83 2.78 7.04
CA THR A 523 14.89 2.19 6.08
C THR A 523 13.64 1.59 6.74
N VAL A 524 13.53 1.66 8.06
CA VAL A 524 12.37 1.19 8.83
C VAL A 524 11.80 2.32 9.68
N PHE A 525 10.52 2.28 9.98
CA PHE A 525 9.90 3.22 10.89
C PHE A 525 10.22 2.92 12.35
N LEU A 526 10.09 3.93 13.20
CA LEU A 526 10.02 3.70 14.65
C LEU A 526 8.65 3.14 14.99
N VAL A 527 8.53 2.53 16.16
CA VAL A 527 7.24 2.36 16.80
C VAL A 527 6.78 3.74 17.30
N PRO A 528 5.56 4.20 16.97
CA PRO A 528 5.07 5.48 17.48
C PRO A 528 5.03 5.50 19.01
N GLN A 529 5.40 6.63 19.63
CA GLN A 529 5.48 6.76 21.08
C GLN A 529 4.16 6.40 21.77
N VAL A 530 3.03 6.81 21.19
CA VAL A 530 1.68 6.48 21.71
C VAL A 530 1.40 4.98 21.81
N VAL A 531 2.07 4.15 21.01
CA VAL A 531 1.94 2.68 21.08
C VAL A 531 2.80 2.14 22.22
N LEU A 532 4.01 2.67 22.41
CA LEU A 532 4.90 2.33 23.53
C LEU A 532 4.25 2.70 24.88
N ASP A 533 3.65 3.88 24.97
CA ASP A 533 3.02 4.37 26.20
C ASP A 533 1.80 3.52 26.64
N ARG A 534 1.10 2.92 25.67
CA ARG A 534 -0.15 2.17 25.92
C ARG A 534 0.05 0.66 26.07
N ASN A 535 1.14 0.11 25.52
CA ASN A 535 1.44 -1.31 25.60
C ASN A 535 2.82 -1.50 26.26
N PRO A 536 2.87 -1.92 27.54
CA PRO A 536 4.11 -2.05 28.29
C PRO A 536 5.04 -3.18 27.78
N GLN A 537 4.57 -4.05 26.89
CA GLN A 537 5.37 -5.10 26.24
C GLN A 537 5.87 -4.68 24.84
N MET A 538 5.54 -3.47 24.38
CA MET A 538 5.98 -2.98 23.08
C MET A 538 7.43 -2.50 23.16
N VAL A 539 8.23 -2.88 22.17
CA VAL A 539 9.66 -2.52 22.08
C VAL A 539 9.94 -1.69 20.85
N GLN A 540 10.78 -0.67 21.00
CA GLN A 540 11.26 0.18 19.91
C GLN A 540 12.18 -0.62 18.96
N ASN A 541 12.38 -0.11 17.74
CA ASN A 541 13.46 -0.56 16.89
C ASN A 541 14.77 0.14 17.27
N ASP A 542 15.79 -0.66 17.54
CA ASP A 542 17.15 -0.21 17.84
C ASP A 542 17.75 0.66 16.71
#